data_AF-A2D585-F1
#
_entry.id   AF-A2D585-F1
#
_cell.length_a   1.000
_cell.length_b   1.000
_cell.length_c   1.000
_cell.angle_alpha   90.00
_cell.angle_beta   90.00
_cell.angle_gamma   90.00
#
_symmetry.space_group_name_H-M   'P 1'
#
loop_
_entity.id
_entity.type
_entity.pdbx_description
1 polymer ?
#
loop_
_entity_poly.entity_id
_entity_poly.type
_entity_poly.pdbx_seq_one_letter_code
_entity_poly.pdbx_strand_id
1 'polypeptide(L)'
;LIGYHPEELLGRSAYEFYHALDSENMTKSHQNLCTKGQVVSGQYRMLAKHGGYVWLETQGTVIYNPRNLQPQCIMCVNYVL
;
A
#
# COMPACT_ATOMS: atom_id res chain seq x y z
N LEU A 1 -7.73 8.82 8.99
CA LEU A 1 -7.33 9.06 7.60
C LEU A 1 -8.43 8.69 6.60
N ILE A 2 -8.90 7.43 6.60
CA ILE A 2 -9.85 6.88 5.60
C ILE A 2 -11.10 6.24 6.20
N GLY A 3 -11.34 6.44 7.50
CA GLY A 3 -12.55 6.00 8.22
C GLY A 3 -12.52 4.57 8.79
N TYR A 4 -11.58 3.72 8.39
CA TYR A 4 -11.44 2.36 8.94
C TYR A 4 -10.75 2.34 10.30
N HIS A 5 -11.21 1.43 11.16
CA HIS A 5 -10.44 0.96 12.31
C HIS A 5 -9.39 -0.09 11.88
N PRO A 6 -8.27 -0.24 12.61
CA PRO A 6 -7.21 -1.19 12.25
C PRO A 6 -7.71 -2.62 12.03
N GLU A 7 -8.57 -3.12 12.90
CA GLU A 7 -9.16 -4.46 12.83
C GLU A 7 -9.97 -4.72 11.55
N GLU A 8 -10.47 -3.68 10.90
CA GLU A 8 -11.20 -3.77 9.63
C GLU A 8 -10.28 -3.87 8.41
N LEU A 9 -9.00 -3.57 8.60
CA LEU A 9 -7.94 -3.63 7.57
C LEU A 9 -7.07 -4.89 7.73
N LEU A 10 -6.87 -5.37 8.95
CA LEU A 10 -6.04 -6.53 9.24
C LEU A 10 -6.55 -7.78 8.49
N GLY A 11 -5.62 -8.52 7.88
CA GLY A 11 -5.93 -9.74 7.12
C GLY A 11 -6.52 -9.51 5.73
N ARG A 12 -6.74 -8.25 5.32
CA ARG A 12 -7.26 -7.89 4.00
C ARG A 12 -6.15 -7.42 3.08
N SER A 13 -6.34 -7.65 1.80
CA SER A 13 -5.40 -7.19 0.77
C SER A 13 -5.57 -5.70 0.53
N ALA A 14 -4.48 -4.94 0.46
CA ALA A 14 -4.53 -3.52 0.09
C ALA A 14 -5.22 -3.29 -1.28
N TYR A 15 -5.12 -4.26 -2.18
CA TYR A 15 -5.77 -4.22 -3.50
C TYR A 15 -7.30 -4.18 -3.43
N GLU A 16 -7.92 -4.63 -2.34
CA GLU A 16 -9.37 -4.53 -2.14
C GLU A 16 -9.84 -3.08 -2.02
N PHE A 17 -8.93 -2.16 -1.70
CA PHE A 17 -9.23 -0.76 -1.45
C PHE A 17 -8.79 0.16 -2.58
N TYR A 18 -8.04 -0.34 -3.58
CA TYR A 18 -7.62 0.49 -4.70
C TYR A 18 -8.78 0.69 -5.68
N HIS A 19 -8.87 1.89 -6.23
CA HIS A 19 -9.76 2.13 -7.36
C HIS A 19 -9.34 1.26 -8.57
N ALA A 20 -10.31 0.71 -9.30
CA ALA A 20 -10.06 -0.22 -10.39
C ALA A 20 -9.11 0.35 -11.47
N LEU A 21 -9.32 1.62 -11.85
CA LEU A 21 -8.47 2.31 -12.83
C LEU A 21 -7.02 2.55 -12.35
N ASP A 22 -6.74 2.42 -11.06
CA ASP A 22 -5.41 2.66 -10.49
C ASP A 22 -4.67 1.33 -10.20
N SER A 23 -5.38 0.19 -10.32
CA SER A 23 -4.89 -1.13 -9.89
C SER A 23 -3.65 -1.59 -10.64
N GLU A 24 -3.55 -1.33 -11.95
CA GLU A 24 -2.38 -1.71 -12.74
C GLU A 24 -1.13 -0.94 -12.28
N ASN A 25 -1.26 0.37 -12.06
CA ASN A 25 -0.16 1.21 -11.60
C ASN A 25 0.29 0.79 -10.19
N MET A 26 -0.65 0.51 -9.29
CA MET A 26 -0.33 0.02 -7.95
C MET A 26 0.33 -1.35 -7.96
N THR A 27 -0.07 -2.23 -8.88
CA THR A 27 0.58 -3.54 -9.08
C THR A 27 2.03 -3.37 -9.53
N LYS A 28 2.30 -2.46 -10.49
CA LYS A 28 3.65 -2.13 -10.93
C LYS A 28 4.50 -1.54 -9.79
N SER A 29 3.93 -0.65 -8.97
CA SER A 29 4.62 -0.12 -7.78
C SER A 29 4.95 -1.20 -6.77
N HIS A 30 4.04 -2.15 -6.52
CA HIS A 30 4.30 -3.28 -5.63
C HIS A 30 5.38 -4.22 -6.20
N GLN A 31 5.38 -4.51 -7.51
CA GLN A 31 6.45 -5.30 -8.14
C GLN A 31 7.81 -4.59 -8.02
N ASN A 32 7.84 -3.28 -8.23
CA ASN A 32 9.05 -2.47 -8.02
C ASN A 32 9.53 -2.53 -6.57
N LEU A 33 8.62 -2.49 -5.60
CA LEU A 33 8.94 -2.64 -4.19
C LEU A 33 9.57 -4.00 -3.89
N CYS A 34 9.00 -5.09 -4.40
CA CYS A 34 9.51 -6.44 -4.19
C CYS A 34 10.89 -6.65 -4.83
N THR A 35 11.17 -5.97 -5.95
CA THR A 35 12.44 -6.13 -6.68
C THR A 35 13.54 -5.20 -6.17
N LYS A 36 13.19 -3.98 -5.74
CA LYS A 36 14.16 -2.94 -5.36
C LYS A 36 14.25 -2.71 -3.85
N GLY A 37 13.31 -3.25 -3.08
CA GLY A 37 13.23 -3.09 -1.62
C GLY A 37 12.57 -1.79 -1.17
N GLN A 38 12.44 -0.77 -2.03
CA GLN A 38 11.76 0.49 -1.72
C GLN A 38 11.01 1.04 -2.94
N VAL A 39 9.93 1.78 -2.69
CA VAL A 39 9.16 2.46 -3.73
C VAL A 39 8.48 3.71 -3.18
N VAL A 40 8.30 4.71 -4.03
CA VAL A 40 7.24 5.72 -3.87
C VAL A 40 6.19 5.41 -4.93
N SER A 41 4.94 5.21 -4.52
CA SER A 41 3.86 4.99 -5.48
C SER A 41 3.62 6.24 -6.32
N GLY A 42 2.88 6.10 -7.42
CA GLY A 42 2.17 7.26 -7.96
C GLY A 42 1.01 7.65 -7.04
N GLN A 43 0.31 8.73 -7.37
CA GLN A 43 -0.94 9.10 -6.72
C GLN A 43 -2.02 8.07 -7.11
N TYR A 44 -2.77 7.58 -6.13
CA TYR A 44 -3.86 6.63 -6.35
C TYR A 44 -5.04 6.89 -5.43
N ARG A 45 -6.20 6.35 -5.79
CA ARG A 45 -7.42 6.46 -5.03
C ARG A 45 -7.62 5.23 -4.15
N MET A 46 -7.79 5.46 -2.86
CA MET A 46 -8.19 4.44 -1.88
C MET A 46 -9.64 4.64 -1.45
N LEU A 47 -10.42 3.55 -1.46
CA LEU A 47 -11.82 3.53 -1.04
C LEU A 47 -11.91 3.85 0.46
N ALA A 48 -12.63 4.90 0.82
CA ALA A 48 -12.90 5.23 2.22
C ALA A 48 -14.07 4.39 2.77
N LYS A 49 -14.11 4.18 4.10
CA LYS A 49 -15.10 3.30 4.76
C LYS A 49 -16.55 3.65 4.43
N HIS A 50 -16.86 4.94 4.37
CA HIS A 50 -18.22 5.44 4.14
C HIS A 50 -18.50 5.72 2.66
N GLY A 51 -17.70 5.15 1.76
CA GLY A 51 -17.77 5.38 0.32
C GLY A 51 -16.90 6.55 -0.13
N GLY A 52 -16.85 6.75 -1.45
CA GLY A 52 -15.94 7.71 -2.07
C GLY A 52 -14.47 7.27 -2.00
N TYR A 53 -13.59 8.12 -2.51
CA TYR A 53 -12.17 7.84 -2.61
C TYR A 53 -11.33 8.99 -2.08
N VAL A 54 -10.21 8.66 -1.45
CA VAL A 54 -9.18 9.60 -0.99
C VAL A 54 -7.94 9.42 -1.85
N TRP A 55 -7.35 10.53 -2.31
CA TRP A 55 -6.08 10.52 -3.01
C TRP A 55 -4.93 10.30 -2.04
N LEU A 56 -4.12 9.29 -2.32
CA LEU A 56 -2.96 8.92 -1.52
C LEU A 56 -1.70 8.84 -2.38
N GLU A 57 -0.56 9.09 -1.74
CA GLU A 57 0.75 8.61 -2.17
C GLU A 57 1.32 7.73 -1.05
N THR A 58 1.92 6.59 -1.40
CA THR A 58 2.48 5.65 -0.44
C THR A 58 3.97 5.46 -0.66
N GLN A 59 4.74 5.60 0.41
CA GLN A 59 6.13 5.15 0.45
C GLN A 59 6.18 3.76 1.07
N GLY A 60 6.70 2.79 0.33
CA GLY A 60 6.83 1.40 0.75
C GLY A 60 8.30 1.01 0.95
N THR A 61 8.61 0.26 2.00
CA THR A 61 9.94 -0.34 2.23
C THR A 61 9.79 -1.79 2.68
N VAL A 62 10.52 -2.71 2.04
CA VAL A 62 10.64 -4.11 2.48
C VAL A 62 11.58 -4.16 3.66
N ILE A 63 11.12 -4.74 4.77
CA ILE A 63 11.91 -5.01 5.96
C ILE A 63 12.41 -6.44 5.89
N TYR A 64 13.72 -6.61 5.97
CA TYR A 64 14.38 -7.91 5.94
C TYR A 64 14.76 -8.35 7.34
N ASN A 65 14.66 -9.65 7.61
CA ASN A 65 15.17 -10.22 8.85
C ASN A 65 16.72 -10.14 8.83
N PRO A 66 17.35 -9.50 9.83
CA PRO A 66 18.78 -9.26 9.83
C PRO A 66 19.62 -10.55 9.93
N ARG A 67 19.03 -11.67 10.35
CA ARG A 67 19.74 -12.95 10.53
C ARG A 67 19.87 -13.77 9.25
N ASN A 68 18.87 -13.76 8.38
CA ASN A 68 18.81 -14.63 7.19
C ASN A 68 18.49 -13.87 5.90
N LEU A 69 18.36 -12.54 5.97
CA LEU A 69 18.07 -11.64 4.84
C LEU A 69 16.78 -11.98 4.09
N GLN A 70 15.87 -12.75 4.70
CA GLN A 70 14.56 -13.03 4.13
C GLN A 70 13.61 -11.86 4.39
N PRO A 71 12.75 -11.49 3.43
CA PRO A 71 11.75 -10.45 3.62
C PRO A 71 10.76 -10.87 4.71
N GLN A 72 10.52 -9.97 5.68
CA GLN A 72 9.63 -10.19 6.82
C GLN A 72 8.29 -9.49 6.63
N CYS A 73 8.32 -8.22 6.21
CA CYS A 73 7.12 -7.43 5.96
C CYS A 73 7.42 -6.26 5.01
N ILE A 74 6.36 -5.57 4.60
CA ILE A 74 6.43 -4.28 3.94
C ILE A 74 5.88 -3.23 4.92
N MET A 75 6.65 -2.18 5.15
CA MET A 75 6.20 -1.00 5.87
C MET A 75 5.76 0.06 4.87
N CYS A 76 4.54 0.58 5.04
CA CYS A 76 3.97 1.61 4.20
C CYS A 76 3.66 2.87 5.02
N VAL A 77 4.07 4.03 4.52
CA VAL A 77 3.63 5.34 5.00
C VAL A 77 2.72 5.94 3.94
N ASN A 78 1.48 6.28 4.30
CA ASN A 78 0.47 6.79 3.39
C ASN A 78 0.24 8.29 3.65
N TYR A 79 0.42 9.10 2.63
CA TYR A 79 0.19 10.54 2.64
C TYR A 79 -1.15 10.84 1.96
N VAL A 80 -2.01 11.62 2.62
CA VAL A 80 -3.22 12.16 1.98
C VAL A 80 -2.84 13.42 1.21
N LEU A 81 -3.38 13.51 0.00
CA LEU A 81 -3.20 14.64 -0.92
C LEU A 81 -4.42 15.56 -0.92
#